data_AF-A0A1B6IGJ2-F1
#
_entry.id   AF-A0A1B6IGJ2-F1
#
_cell.length_a   1.000
_cell.length_b   1.000
_cell.length_c   1.000
_cell.angle_alpha   90.00
_cell.angle_beta   90.00
_cell.angle_gamma   90.00
#
_symmetry.space_group_name_H-M   'P 1'
#
loop_
_entity.id
_entity.type
_entity.pdbx_description
1 polymer ?
#
loop_
_entity_poly.entity_id
_entity_poly.type
_entity_poly.pdbx_seq_one_letter_code
_entity_poly.pdbx_strand_id
1 'polypeptide(L)'
;HCGRDEGKQFIKCDQENVRCGSLQCQLGSGRPMFPGLDELYARTIISMKGTEYECKTTSGTINHLDLPDLGLVRDGTPCGDNLICVNQSCTSIFPYIDQGRCPSNHNNLECSGHGTCSNINKCYCNLGWSGADCSIQIEIIPTLEPTNEASHVTSKNDDLSDQMQKKETPYENYHSTNTVFLVGTLMSVVGGVFVTFALMALC
;
A
#
# COMPACT_ATOMS: atom_id res chain seq x y z
N HIS A 1 26.03 1.17 1.41
CA HIS A 1 26.29 1.92 0.16
C HIS A 1 25.07 2.80 -0.16
N CYS A 2 25.21 3.84 -0.97
CA CYS A 2 24.11 4.75 -1.36
C CYS A 2 23.81 4.56 -2.85
N GLY A 3 23.35 3.35 -3.20
CA GLY A 3 23.15 2.95 -4.59
C GLY A 3 24.42 2.50 -5.31
N ARG A 4 24.33 2.47 -6.64
CA ARG A 4 25.42 2.13 -7.57
C ARG A 4 25.54 3.20 -8.64
N ASP A 5 26.74 3.38 -9.18
CA ASP A 5 26.96 4.21 -10.35
C ASP A 5 26.61 3.48 -11.67
N GLU A 6 26.77 4.17 -12.81
CA GLU A 6 26.56 3.58 -14.15
C GLU A 6 27.47 2.36 -14.40
N GLY A 7 28.64 2.33 -13.76
CA GLY A 7 29.59 1.22 -13.78
C GLY A 7 29.21 0.05 -12.87
N LYS A 8 28.05 0.09 -12.21
CA LYS A 8 27.57 -0.88 -11.21
C LYS A 8 28.45 -0.96 -9.96
N GLN A 9 29.32 0.02 -9.73
CA GLN A 9 30.13 0.10 -8.51
C GLN A 9 29.33 0.73 -7.39
N PHE A 10 29.55 0.25 -6.17
CA PHE A 10 28.87 0.76 -5.00
C PHE A 10 29.35 2.15 -4.62
N ILE A 11 28.40 3.07 -4.46
CA ILE A 11 28.69 4.44 -4.03
C ILE A 11 28.76 4.47 -2.50
N LYS A 12 29.83 5.05 -1.96
CA LYS A 12 29.95 5.30 -0.52
C LYS A 12 28.96 6.41 -0.13
N CYS A 13 28.25 6.23 0.97
CA CYS A 13 27.38 7.27 1.51
C CYS A 13 28.20 8.37 2.20
N ASP A 14 27.76 9.62 2.03
CA ASP A 14 28.14 10.72 2.90
C ASP A 14 27.51 10.54 4.30
N GLN A 15 28.11 11.18 5.30
CA GLN A 15 27.75 10.97 6.70
C GLN A 15 26.29 11.36 6.99
N GLU A 16 25.80 12.42 6.34
CA GLU A 16 24.41 12.87 6.39
C GLU A 16 23.42 11.88 5.75
N ASN A 17 23.89 11.07 4.79
CA ASN A 17 23.06 10.21 3.95
C ASN A 17 23.10 8.73 4.37
N VAL A 18 23.88 8.36 5.40
CA VAL A 18 24.03 6.97 5.85
C VAL A 18 22.71 6.29 6.22
N ARG A 19 21.70 7.08 6.61
CA ARG A 19 20.34 6.59 6.94
C ARG A 19 19.44 6.38 5.73
N CYS A 20 19.87 6.81 4.54
CA CYS A 20 19.13 6.69 3.28
C CYS A 20 19.82 5.75 2.27
N GLY A 21 20.90 5.09 2.68
CA GLY A 21 21.62 4.12 1.85
C GLY A 21 21.02 2.71 1.93
N SER A 22 21.89 1.71 2.03
CA SER A 22 21.54 0.30 2.14
C SER A 22 20.83 -0.01 3.46
N LEU A 23 19.61 -0.52 3.38
CA LEU A 23 18.77 -0.95 4.49
C LEU A 23 19.46 -2.07 5.30
N GLN A 24 19.55 -1.89 6.61
CA GLN A 24 20.16 -2.86 7.53
C GLN A 24 19.11 -3.42 8.50
N CYS A 25 19.08 -4.73 8.66
CA CYS A 25 18.19 -5.46 9.57
C CYS A 25 19.00 -6.23 10.60
N GLN A 26 18.58 -6.26 11.87
CA GLN A 26 19.28 -7.01 12.92
C GLN A 26 18.69 -8.40 13.17
N LEU A 27 17.35 -8.50 13.18
CA LEU A 27 16.62 -9.70 13.56
C LEU A 27 16.14 -10.49 12.34
N GLY A 28 15.17 -11.39 12.53
CA GLY A 28 14.57 -12.19 11.47
C GLY A 28 15.37 -13.45 11.11
N SER A 29 14.96 -14.10 10.03
CA SER A 29 15.61 -15.32 9.53
C SER A 29 17.07 -15.07 9.14
N GLY A 30 17.90 -16.11 9.21
CA GLY A 30 19.30 -16.05 8.78
C GLY A 30 19.48 -16.06 7.26
N ARG A 31 18.39 -16.29 6.50
CA ARG A 31 18.35 -16.29 5.05
C ARG A 31 17.08 -15.58 4.54
N PRO A 32 17.11 -14.98 3.34
CA PRO A 32 15.93 -14.41 2.71
C PRO A 32 14.80 -15.45 2.56
N MET A 33 13.54 -15.00 2.66
CA MET A 33 12.39 -15.88 2.44
C MET A 33 12.20 -16.25 0.97
N PHE A 34 12.72 -15.43 0.05
CA PHE A 34 12.60 -15.66 -1.39
C PHE A 34 13.79 -16.49 -1.91
N PRO A 35 13.52 -17.65 -2.54
CA PRO A 35 14.58 -18.47 -3.14
C PRO A 35 15.27 -17.72 -4.29
N GLY A 36 16.60 -17.80 -4.34
CA GLY A 36 17.43 -17.10 -5.34
C GLY A 36 17.98 -15.74 -4.87
N LEU A 37 17.68 -15.30 -3.64
CA LEU A 37 18.25 -14.07 -3.05
C LEU A 37 19.51 -14.32 -2.22
N ASP A 38 19.96 -15.57 -2.10
CA ASP A 38 21.10 -15.93 -1.27
C ASP A 38 22.41 -15.26 -1.73
N GLU A 39 22.59 -15.03 -3.03
CA GLU A 39 23.76 -14.33 -3.59
C GLU A 39 23.71 -12.81 -3.37
N LEU A 40 22.53 -12.26 -3.14
CA LEU A 40 22.29 -10.82 -2.94
C LEU A 40 22.24 -10.45 -1.45
N TYR A 41 22.30 -11.44 -0.56
CA TYR A 41 22.24 -11.30 0.89
C TYR A 41 23.65 -11.20 1.48
N ALA A 42 23.86 -10.21 2.36
CA ALA A 42 25.08 -10.07 3.12
C ALA A 42 24.78 -9.97 4.62
N ARG A 43 25.59 -10.67 5.41
CA ARG A 43 25.55 -10.69 6.87
C ARG A 43 26.89 -10.22 7.42
N THR A 44 26.86 -9.23 8.31
CA THR A 44 28.03 -8.68 8.98
C THR A 44 27.80 -8.68 10.49
N ILE A 45 28.84 -8.93 11.27
CA ILE A 45 28.80 -8.78 12.73
C ILE A 45 29.71 -7.62 13.10
N ILE A 46 29.18 -6.63 13.81
CA ILE A 46 29.93 -5.46 14.30
C ILE A 46 29.91 -5.45 15.82
N SER A 47 31.01 -5.06 16.45
CA SER A 47 31.08 -4.90 17.91
C SER A 47 31.15 -3.43 18.25
N MET A 48 30.19 -2.95 19.05
CA MET A 48 30.15 -1.58 19.56
C MET A 48 30.11 -1.62 21.08
N LYS A 49 31.12 -1.03 21.73
CA LYS A 49 31.23 -0.96 23.20
C LYS A 49 31.10 -2.34 23.89
N GLY A 50 31.61 -3.40 23.25
CA GLY A 50 31.57 -4.77 23.78
C GLY A 50 30.25 -5.52 23.55
N THR A 51 29.29 -4.91 22.87
CA THR A 51 28.06 -5.59 22.42
C THR A 51 28.15 -5.90 20.92
N GLU A 52 27.87 -7.14 20.55
CA GLU A 52 27.83 -7.56 19.16
C GLU A 52 26.45 -7.31 18.54
N TYR A 53 26.46 -6.75 17.33
CA TYR A 53 25.29 -6.50 16.51
C TYR A 53 25.44 -7.25 15.20
N GLU A 54 24.46 -8.09 14.91
CA GLU A 54 24.33 -8.70 13.60
C GLU A 54 23.59 -7.73 12.66
N CYS A 55 24.16 -7.46 11.49
CA CYS A 55 23.58 -6.61 10.46
C CYS A 55 23.39 -7.42 9.19
N LYS A 56 22.18 -7.38 8.64
CA LYS A 56 21.76 -8.11 7.44
C LYS A 56 21.27 -7.13 6.40
N THR A 57 21.69 -7.30 5.16
CA THR A 57 21.29 -6.45 4.03
C THR A 57 21.04 -7.31 2.80
N THR A 58 20.16 -6.85 1.94
CA THR A 58 20.04 -7.36 0.56
C THR A 58 20.49 -6.24 -0.39
N SER A 59 20.97 -6.57 -1.58
CA SER A 59 21.39 -5.57 -2.58
C SER A 59 21.24 -6.12 -3.98
N GLY A 60 20.74 -5.33 -4.94
CA GLY A 60 20.65 -5.74 -6.35
C GLY A 60 19.25 -5.67 -6.94
N THR A 61 19.15 -6.08 -8.20
CA THR A 61 17.90 -6.17 -8.96
C THR A 61 17.61 -7.64 -9.22
N ILE A 62 16.39 -8.10 -8.93
CA ILE A 62 15.96 -9.42 -9.41
C ILE A 62 15.48 -9.20 -10.84
N ASN A 63 16.08 -9.89 -11.80
CA ASN A 63 15.70 -9.81 -13.23
C ASN A 63 14.24 -10.21 -13.54
N HIS A 64 13.44 -10.54 -12.52
CA HIS A 64 12.10 -11.12 -12.63
C HIS A 64 10.99 -10.29 -11.97
N LEU A 65 11.35 -9.28 -11.17
CA LEU A 65 10.41 -8.29 -10.67
C LEU A 65 10.98 -6.94 -11.10
N ASP A 66 10.18 -6.10 -11.75
CA ASP A 66 10.48 -4.70 -12.07
C ASP A 66 10.62 -3.83 -10.80
N LEU A 67 11.41 -4.31 -9.84
CA LEU A 67 11.64 -3.69 -8.55
C LEU A 67 13.07 -3.12 -8.54
N PRO A 68 13.23 -1.82 -8.81
CA PRO A 68 14.53 -1.17 -8.74
C PRO A 68 15.11 -1.23 -7.32
N ASP A 69 16.40 -1.60 -7.26
CA ASP A 69 17.30 -1.67 -6.10
C ASP A 69 16.68 -2.19 -4.78
N LEU A 70 16.59 -3.52 -4.68
CA LEU A 70 16.30 -4.19 -3.42
C LEU A 70 17.33 -3.80 -2.36
N GLY A 71 16.82 -3.45 -1.18
CA GLY A 71 17.64 -3.23 0.01
C GLY A 71 18.28 -1.85 0.10
N LEU A 72 17.81 -0.86 -0.67
CA LEU A 72 17.96 0.55 -0.30
C LEU A 72 16.78 1.02 0.55
N VAL A 73 17.02 2.02 1.39
CA VAL A 73 15.97 2.72 2.12
C VAL A 73 15.06 3.44 1.12
N ARG A 74 13.75 3.28 1.29
CA ARG A 74 12.75 3.86 0.38
C ARG A 74 12.62 5.37 0.59
N ASP A 75 12.30 6.06 -0.49
CA ASP A 75 11.97 7.48 -0.43
C ASP A 75 10.76 7.74 0.49
N GLY A 76 10.79 8.88 1.18
CA GLY A 76 9.83 9.24 2.23
C GLY A 76 10.14 8.67 3.61
N THR A 77 11.10 7.75 3.74
CA THR A 77 11.50 7.21 5.04
C THR A 77 12.14 8.31 5.91
N PRO A 78 11.75 8.46 7.18
CA PRO A 78 12.35 9.46 8.06
C PRO A 78 13.81 9.13 8.36
N CYS A 79 14.70 10.10 8.15
CA CYS A 79 16.14 9.97 8.45
C CYS A 79 16.59 10.89 9.60
N GLY A 80 15.76 11.85 10.02
CA GLY A 80 16.01 12.74 11.15
C GLY A 80 14.80 13.64 11.43
N ASP A 81 14.98 14.60 12.33
CA ASP A 81 13.91 15.54 12.68
C ASP A 81 13.60 16.45 11.50
N ASN A 82 12.35 16.38 10.98
CA ASN A 82 11.92 17.07 9.75
C ASN A 82 12.74 16.72 8.50
N LEU A 83 13.36 15.54 8.47
CA LEU A 83 14.16 15.05 7.35
C LEU A 83 13.66 13.69 6.84
N ILE A 84 13.65 13.52 5.53
CA ILE A 84 13.24 12.29 4.85
C ILE A 84 14.29 11.87 3.80
N CYS A 85 14.31 10.60 3.46
CA CYS A 85 15.11 10.08 2.36
C CYS A 85 14.43 10.40 1.02
N VAL A 86 15.18 10.99 0.09
CA VAL A 86 14.77 11.16 -1.31
C VAL A 86 16.00 10.96 -2.18
N ASN A 87 15.94 10.04 -3.16
CA ASN A 87 17.07 9.70 -4.02
C ASN A 87 18.36 9.44 -3.22
N GLN A 88 18.26 8.58 -2.19
CA GLN A 88 19.35 8.19 -1.29
C GLN A 88 20.00 9.36 -0.51
N SER A 89 19.38 10.53 -0.49
CA SER A 89 19.83 11.72 0.25
C SER A 89 18.86 12.04 1.39
N CYS A 90 19.38 12.42 2.56
CA CYS A 90 18.58 12.83 3.70
C CYS A 90 18.29 14.34 3.61
N THR A 91 17.09 14.69 3.15
CA THR A 91 16.70 16.07 2.81
C THR A 91 15.50 16.54 3.63
N SER A 92 15.22 17.84 3.59
CA SER A 92 14.09 18.42 4.32
C SER A 92 12.75 17.90 3.80
N ILE A 93 11.81 17.65 4.71
CA ILE A 93 10.45 17.23 4.39
C ILE A 93 9.59 18.38 3.80
N PHE A 94 9.91 19.65 4.10
CA PHE A 94 9.05 20.79 3.77
C PHE A 94 8.70 20.95 2.28
N PRO A 95 9.59 20.69 1.30
CA PRO A 95 9.23 20.75 -0.12
C PRO A 95 8.19 19.71 -0.56
N TYR A 96 8.01 18.63 0.22
CA TYR A 96 7.14 17.50 -0.09
C TYR A 96 5.82 17.53 0.68
N ILE A 97 5.68 18.44 1.64
CA ILE A 97 4.43 18.68 2.34
C ILE A 97 3.69 19.75 1.55
N ASP A 98 2.79 19.31 0.67
CA ASP A 98 1.72 20.20 0.25
C ASP A 98 0.75 20.33 1.43
N GLN A 99 0.65 21.52 2.01
CA GLN A 99 -0.35 21.82 3.04
C GLN A 99 -1.71 21.98 2.37
N GLY A 100 -2.19 20.88 1.80
CA GLY A 100 -3.61 20.69 1.58
C GLY A 100 -4.32 20.75 2.92
N ARG A 101 -4.81 21.94 3.29
CA ARG A 101 -5.54 22.10 4.54
C ARG A 101 -6.95 21.61 4.33
N CYS A 102 -7.41 20.71 5.19
CA CYS A 102 -8.81 20.37 5.23
C CYS A 102 -9.65 21.60 5.60
N PRO A 103 -10.90 21.66 5.11
CA PRO A 103 -11.81 22.73 5.47
C PRO A 103 -12.03 22.76 6.99
N SER A 104 -12.19 23.97 7.52
CA SER A 104 -12.28 24.28 8.94
C SER A 104 -13.29 25.40 9.12
N ASN A 105 -13.96 25.42 10.27
CA ASN A 105 -14.67 26.60 10.74
C ASN A 105 -13.70 27.70 11.21
N HIS A 106 -14.21 28.71 11.93
CA HIS A 106 -13.42 29.85 12.42
C HIS A 106 -12.30 29.53 13.43
N ASN A 107 -12.22 28.29 13.94
CA ASN A 107 -11.27 27.92 15.00
C ASN A 107 -9.91 27.41 14.46
N ASN A 108 -9.69 27.41 13.14
CA ASN A 108 -8.48 26.89 12.48
C ASN A 108 -8.12 25.43 12.82
N LEU A 109 -9.08 24.67 13.34
CA LEU A 109 -8.95 23.24 13.58
C LEU A 109 -9.39 22.50 12.32
N GLU A 110 -8.53 21.66 11.76
CA GLU A 110 -8.90 20.82 10.61
C GLU A 110 -10.16 20.02 10.92
N CYS A 111 -11.09 20.02 9.96
CA CYS A 111 -12.39 19.38 10.13
C CYS A 111 -13.15 19.87 11.37
N SER A 112 -12.96 21.14 11.72
CA SER A 112 -13.54 21.80 12.88
C SER A 112 -13.28 21.08 14.21
N GLY A 113 -12.27 20.21 14.28
CA GLY A 113 -12.01 19.35 15.45
C GLY A 113 -12.95 18.14 15.59
N HIS A 114 -13.80 17.89 14.60
CA HIS A 114 -14.84 16.84 14.61
C HIS A 114 -14.70 15.84 13.48
N GLY A 115 -13.49 15.68 12.93
CA GLY A 115 -13.22 14.69 11.91
C GLY A 115 -11.74 14.47 11.66
N THR A 116 -11.45 13.54 10.75
CA THR A 116 -10.09 13.26 10.28
C THR A 116 -9.91 13.79 8.87
N CYS A 117 -8.82 14.51 8.64
CA CYS A 117 -8.45 14.99 7.32
C CYS A 117 -7.88 13.85 6.46
N SER A 118 -8.40 13.71 5.24
CA SER A 118 -7.90 12.74 4.26
C SER A 118 -6.80 13.32 3.38
N ASN A 119 -6.07 12.45 2.68
CA ASN A 119 -5.03 12.82 1.73
C ASN A 119 -5.52 13.58 0.47
N ILE A 120 -6.84 13.78 0.32
CA ILE A 120 -7.47 14.57 -0.73
C ILE A 120 -8.17 15.82 -0.18
N ASN A 121 -7.77 16.26 1.02
CA ASN A 121 -8.26 17.46 1.73
C ASN A 121 -9.77 17.44 2.01
N LYS A 122 -10.34 16.26 2.20
CA LYS A 122 -11.73 16.06 2.63
C LYS A 122 -11.79 15.58 4.06
N CYS A 123 -12.79 16.05 4.79
CA CYS A 123 -13.04 15.64 6.16
C CYS A 123 -13.94 14.40 6.24
N TYR A 124 -13.51 13.45 7.06
CA TYR A 124 -14.35 12.34 7.52
C TYR A 124 -14.84 12.65 8.93
N CYS A 125 -16.12 12.97 9.07
CA CYS A 125 -16.70 13.44 10.33
C CYS A 125 -16.95 12.33 11.33
N ASN A 126 -16.77 12.66 12.61
CA ASN A 126 -17.13 11.83 13.74
C ASN A 126 -18.65 11.67 13.84
N LEU A 127 -19.11 10.63 14.54
CA LEU A 127 -20.54 10.42 14.80
C LEU A 127 -21.18 11.66 15.43
N GLY A 128 -22.35 12.05 14.91
CA GLY A 128 -23.07 13.27 15.32
C GLY A 128 -22.57 14.55 14.64
N TRP A 129 -21.64 14.47 13.68
CA TRP A 129 -21.13 15.63 12.94
C TRP A 129 -21.20 15.46 11.42
N SER A 130 -21.40 16.57 10.71
CA SER A 130 -21.54 16.60 9.25
C SER A 130 -21.14 17.95 8.65
N GLY A 131 -21.31 18.09 7.34
CA GLY A 131 -20.82 19.21 6.55
C GLY A 131 -19.42 18.94 5.99
N ALA A 132 -18.98 19.79 5.07
CA ALA A 132 -17.68 19.63 4.42
C ALA A 132 -16.51 19.78 5.41
N ASP A 133 -16.69 20.56 6.47
CA ASP A 133 -15.74 20.87 7.53
C ASP A 133 -16.11 20.26 8.88
N CYS A 134 -17.10 19.36 8.93
CA CYS A 134 -17.62 18.77 10.17
C CYS A 134 -18.10 19.77 11.24
N SER A 135 -18.56 20.95 10.84
CA SER A 135 -19.06 21.98 11.77
C SER A 135 -20.54 21.80 12.17
N ILE A 136 -21.28 20.93 11.49
CA ILE A 136 -22.73 20.77 11.69
C ILE A 136 -22.98 19.61 12.64
N GLN A 137 -23.59 19.86 13.80
CA GLN A 137 -24.08 18.78 14.67
C GLN A 137 -25.35 18.18 14.06
N ILE A 138 -25.38 16.87 13.91
CA ILE A 138 -26.59 16.13 13.59
C ILE A 138 -27.15 15.59 14.90
N GLU A 139 -28.43 15.85 15.15
CA GLU A 139 -29.16 15.10 16.15
C GLU A 139 -29.22 13.64 15.70
N ILE A 140 -28.41 12.80 16.34
CA ILE A 140 -28.58 11.36 16.26
C ILE A 140 -29.86 11.08 17.03
N ILE A 141 -31.01 11.18 16.35
CA ILE A 141 -32.26 10.66 16.91
C ILE A 141 -31.92 9.21 17.25
N PRO A 142 -31.95 8.80 18.53
CA PRO A 142 -31.98 7.39 18.82
C PRO A 142 -33.27 6.95 18.15
N THR A 143 -33.17 6.20 17.05
CA THR A 143 -34.31 5.49 16.51
C THR A 143 -34.91 4.80 17.73
N LEU A 144 -36.10 5.28 18.14
CA LEU A 144 -36.82 4.74 19.28
C LEU A 144 -36.76 3.22 19.14
N GLU A 145 -36.27 2.55 20.18
CA GLU A 145 -36.34 1.10 20.26
C GLU A 145 -37.78 0.68 19.87
N PRO A 146 -37.94 -0.35 19.03
CA PRO A 146 -39.26 -0.85 18.69
C PRO A 146 -39.92 -1.31 20.00
N THR A 147 -41.10 -0.76 20.29
CA THR A 147 -41.93 -1.14 21.43
C THR A 147 -42.16 -2.66 21.40
N ASN A 148 -41.46 -3.38 22.26
CA ASN A 148 -41.71 -4.81 22.49
C ASN A 148 -42.90 -4.98 23.44
N GLU A 149 -44.08 -5.25 22.88
CA GLU A 149 -44.96 -6.31 23.39
C GLU A 149 -44.81 -7.48 22.39
N ALA A 150 -44.33 -8.68 22.68
CA ALA A 150 -44.00 -9.35 23.92
C ALA A 150 -42.92 -10.42 23.63
N SER A 151 -42.01 -10.66 24.58
CA SER A 151 -41.70 -12.00 25.10
C SER A 151 -40.48 -11.98 26.03
N HIS A 152 -40.77 -12.31 27.29
CA HIS A 152 -39.93 -12.97 28.30
C HIS A 152 -38.48 -13.29 27.90
N VAL A 153 -37.52 -12.55 28.46
CA VAL A 153 -36.13 -13.03 28.57
C VAL A 153 -36.11 -14.10 29.66
N THR A 154 -36.04 -15.36 29.25
CA THR A 154 -35.40 -16.40 30.06
C THR A 154 -34.08 -16.75 29.39
N SER A 155 -33.00 -16.48 30.12
CA SER A 155 -31.61 -16.82 29.81
C SER A 155 -31.46 -18.19 29.16
N LYS A 156 -30.90 -18.23 27.94
CA LYS A 156 -30.20 -19.41 27.46
C LYS A 156 -29.06 -18.99 26.53
N ASN A 157 -27.85 -19.45 26.88
CA ASN A 157 -26.66 -19.40 26.05
C ASN A 157 -26.96 -20.08 24.72
N ASP A 158 -26.80 -19.40 23.59
CA ASP A 158 -26.59 -20.04 22.28
C ASP A 158 -25.83 -19.10 21.33
N ASP A 159 -24.67 -19.62 20.92
CA ASP A 159 -23.84 -19.40 19.73
C ASP A 159 -23.95 -18.07 18.94
N LEU A 160 -22.90 -17.24 19.07
CA LEU A 160 -22.66 -16.04 18.25
C LEU A 160 -21.99 -16.43 16.92
N SER A 161 -22.66 -17.23 16.09
CA SER A 161 -22.13 -17.68 14.79
C SER A 161 -22.96 -17.24 13.58
N ASP A 162 -24.23 -16.84 13.75
CA ASP A 162 -25.16 -16.63 12.62
C ASP A 162 -25.43 -15.16 12.21
N GLN A 163 -24.69 -14.16 12.74
CA GLN A 163 -24.86 -12.75 12.34
C GLN A 163 -23.66 -12.08 11.65
N MET A 164 -22.75 -12.86 11.07
CA MET A 164 -21.76 -12.35 10.10
C MET A 164 -22.19 -12.70 8.67
N GLN A 165 -23.23 -12.05 8.15
CA GLN A 165 -23.46 -12.10 6.70
C GLN A 165 -22.54 -11.09 5.98
N LYS A 166 -21.61 -11.63 5.20
CA LYS A 166 -20.69 -10.89 4.34
C LYS A 166 -21.49 -10.05 3.33
N LYS A 167 -21.42 -8.72 3.46
CA LYS A 167 -21.95 -7.79 2.46
C LYS A 167 -20.91 -7.62 1.35
N GLU A 168 -21.06 -8.36 0.26
CA GLU A 168 -20.32 -8.13 -0.98
C GLU A 168 -21.02 -7.04 -1.80
N THR A 169 -20.31 -5.98 -2.16
CA THR A 169 -20.77 -5.04 -3.19
C THR A 169 -20.58 -5.70 -4.56
N PRO A 170 -21.64 -5.87 -5.38
CA PRO A 170 -21.44 -6.37 -6.74
C PRO A 170 -20.64 -5.34 -7.53
N TYR A 171 -19.48 -5.75 -8.05
CA TYR A 171 -18.80 -4.99 -9.09
C TYR A 171 -19.53 -5.29 -10.40
N GLU A 172 -20.24 -4.29 -10.94
CA GLU A 172 -20.94 -4.45 -12.21
C GLU A 172 -19.90 -4.58 -13.33
N ASN A 173 -19.78 -5.79 -13.86
CA ASN A 173 -18.78 -6.16 -14.85
C ASN A 173 -19.22 -5.69 -16.25
N TYR A 174 -19.02 -4.40 -16.53
CA TYR A 174 -19.45 -3.77 -17.80
C TYR A 174 -18.57 -4.13 -19.02
N HIS A 175 -17.64 -5.09 -18.97
CA HIS A 175 -16.77 -5.33 -20.14
C HIS A 175 -16.45 -6.79 -20.51
N SER A 176 -17.13 -7.78 -19.94
CA SER A 176 -16.83 -9.18 -20.29
C SER A 176 -17.36 -9.64 -21.66
N THR A 177 -18.28 -8.90 -22.30
CA THR A 177 -18.85 -9.27 -23.60
C THR A 177 -17.95 -8.92 -24.78
N ASN A 178 -17.22 -7.80 -24.74
CA ASN A 178 -16.37 -7.39 -25.86
C ASN A 178 -15.13 -8.28 -26.03
N THR A 179 -14.50 -8.73 -24.95
CA THR A 179 -13.28 -9.56 -25.04
C THR A 179 -13.59 -10.95 -25.59
N VAL A 180 -14.69 -11.57 -25.16
CA VAL A 180 -15.10 -12.89 -25.68
C VAL A 180 -15.47 -12.80 -27.17
N PHE A 181 -16.13 -11.71 -27.58
CA PHE A 181 -16.46 -11.47 -28.98
C PHE A 181 -15.22 -11.18 -29.84
N LEU A 182 -14.23 -10.45 -29.30
CA LEU A 182 -12.96 -10.20 -29.98
C LEU A 182 -12.13 -11.47 -30.16
N VAL A 183 -12.03 -12.31 -29.13
CA VAL A 183 -11.34 -13.60 -29.21
C VAL A 183 -12.07 -14.54 -30.17
N GLY A 184 -13.41 -14.60 -30.10
CA GLY A 184 -14.22 -15.42 -31.00
C GLY A 184 -14.09 -15.03 -32.48
N THR A 185 -14.13 -13.74 -32.78
CA THR A 185 -13.94 -13.23 -34.15
C THR A 185 -12.53 -13.51 -34.66
N LEU A 186 -11.49 -13.30 -33.83
CA LEU A 186 -10.10 -13.55 -34.22
C LEU A 186 -9.83 -15.03 -34.51
N MET A 187 -10.36 -15.95 -33.69
CA MET A 187 -10.22 -17.39 -33.93
C MET A 187 -10.97 -17.85 -35.18
N SER A 188 -12.14 -17.26 -35.45
CA SER A 188 -12.94 -17.59 -36.64
C SER A 188 -12.26 -17.12 -37.94
N VAL A 189 -11.69 -15.90 -37.94
CA VAL A 189 -10.93 -15.37 -39.09
C VAL A 189 -9.68 -16.20 -39.35
N VAL A 190 -8.89 -16.51 -38.31
CA VAL A 190 -7.68 -17.33 -38.47
C VAL A 190 -8.04 -18.72 -38.98
N GLY A 191 -9.08 -19.36 -38.41
CA GLY A 191 -9.55 -20.67 -38.87
C GLY A 191 -10.02 -20.66 -40.33
N GLY A 192 -10.78 -19.63 -40.75
CA GLY A 192 -11.25 -19.49 -42.12
C GLY A 192 -10.12 -19.36 -43.14
N VAL A 193 -9.09 -18.57 -42.83
CA VAL A 193 -7.90 -18.41 -43.68
C VAL A 193 -7.17 -19.75 -43.86
N PHE A 194 -6.96 -20.50 -42.78
CA PHE A 194 -6.34 -21.83 -42.86
C PHE A 194 -7.15 -22.81 -43.73
N VAL A 195 -8.47 -22.81 -43.62
CA VAL A 195 -9.34 -23.67 -44.45
C VAL A 195 -9.27 -23.26 -45.92
N THR A 196 -9.24 -21.96 -46.23
CA THR A 196 -9.09 -21.51 -47.62
C THR A 196 -7.74 -21.90 -48.22
N PHE A 197 -6.65 -21.80 -47.46
CA PHE A 197 -5.33 -22.27 -47.91
C PHE A 197 -5.28 -23.78 -48.09
N ALA A 198 -5.92 -24.54 -47.21
CA ALA A 198 -6.02 -26.00 -47.33
C ALA A 198 -6.83 -26.42 -48.57
N LEU A 199 -7.95 -25.74 -48.86
CA LEU A 199 -8.75 -25.99 -50.05
C LEU A 199 -8.01 -25.62 -51.34
N MET A 200 -7.26 -24.52 -51.35
CA MET A 200 -6.39 -24.16 -52.49
C MET A 200 -5.20 -25.12 -52.67
N ALA A 201 -4.82 -25.89 -51.65
CA ALA A 201 -3.79 -26.93 -51.75
C ALA A 201 -4.35 -28.30 -52.19
N LEU A 202 -5.67 -28.48 -52.17
CA LEU A 202 -6.38 -29.72 -52.53
C LEU A 202 -7.05 -29.65 -53.91
N CYS A 203 -7.11 -28.47 -54.54
CA CYS A 203 -7.46 -28.27 -55.95
C CYS A 203 -6.20 -28.08 -56.80
#